data_AF-A0A1J8QYJ8-F1
#
_entry.id   AF-A0A1J8QYJ8-F1
#
_cell.length_a   1.000
_cell.length_b   1.000
_cell.length_c   1.000
_cell.angle_alpha   90.00
_cell.angle_beta   90.00
_cell.angle_gamma   90.00
#
_symmetry.space_group_name_H-M   'P 1'
#
loop_
_entity.id
_entity.type
_entity.pdbx_description
1 polymer ?
#
loop_
_entity_poly.entity_id
_entity_poly.type
_entity_poly.pdbx_seq_one_letter_code
_entity_poly.pdbx_strand_id
1 'polypeptide(L)'
;YFIQNSKDESRYASVYHEEGKNLYGREQSSDYYQQFILKYANNDDMEKGICTLTESQHQDSMGVAIIKAGEPVVAVQNAQKWQLTMTAPGFYE
;
A
#
# COMPACT_ATOMS: atom_id res chain seq x y z
N TYR A 1 2.36 -4.51 8.15
CA TYR A 1 0.90 -4.51 8.04
C TYR A 1 0.48 -5.32 6.83
N PHE A 2 -0.61 -6.07 6.94
CA PHE A 2 -1.35 -6.54 5.77
C PHE A 2 -2.44 -5.50 5.47
N ILE A 3 -2.58 -5.11 4.21
CA ILE A 3 -3.62 -4.15 3.79
C ILE A 3 -4.71 -4.97 3.08
N GLN A 4 -5.91 -4.99 3.65
CA GLN A 4 -7.03 -5.81 3.20
C GLN A 4 -8.11 -4.95 2.56
N ASN A 5 -8.77 -5.47 1.52
CA ASN A 5 -9.92 -4.81 0.93
C ASN A 5 -11.13 -4.92 1.86
N SER A 6 -11.69 -3.78 2.27
CA SER A 6 -12.84 -3.74 3.20
C SER A 6 -14.15 -4.27 2.60
N LYS A 7 -14.24 -4.44 1.28
CA LYS A 7 -15.40 -5.03 0.58
C LYS A 7 -15.22 -6.50 0.21
N ASP A 8 -13.98 -7.00 0.27
CA ASP A 8 -13.63 -8.39 -0.01
C ASP A 8 -12.45 -8.80 0.88
N GLU A 9 -12.77 -9.35 2.04
CA GLU A 9 -11.81 -9.75 3.06
C GLU A 9 -10.88 -10.90 2.60
N SER A 10 -11.15 -11.55 1.47
CA SER A 10 -10.22 -12.53 0.91
C SER A 10 -9.03 -11.88 0.18
N ARG A 11 -9.06 -10.56 -0.04
CA ARG A 11 -8.10 -9.86 -0.90
C ARG A 11 -7.20 -8.91 -0.12
N TYR A 12 -5.90 -9.16 -0.24
CA TYR A 12 -4.84 -8.32 0.30
C TYR A 12 -4.08 -7.62 -0.81
N ALA A 13 -3.60 -6.40 -0.52
CA ALA A 13 -2.63 -5.72 -1.35
C ALA A 13 -1.39 -6.62 -1.52
N SER A 14 -0.97 -6.80 -2.77
CA SER A 14 0.00 -7.83 -3.14
C SER A 14 0.88 -7.33 -4.27
N VAL A 15 2.19 -7.49 -4.13
CA VAL A 15 3.19 -7.29 -5.20
C VAL A 15 3.67 -8.66 -5.65
N TYR A 16 3.65 -8.93 -6.97
CA TYR A 16 4.12 -10.22 -7.49
C TYR A 16 5.65 -10.29 -7.47
N HIS A 17 6.18 -11.39 -6.93
CA HIS A 17 7.61 -11.59 -6.68
C HIS A 17 8.51 -11.47 -7.92
N GLU A 18 8.04 -11.88 -9.10
CA GLU A 18 8.85 -11.91 -10.34
C GLU A 18 8.73 -10.63 -11.19
N GLU A 19 7.63 -9.89 -11.09
CA GLU A 19 7.36 -8.74 -11.98
C GLU A 19 7.33 -7.37 -11.28
N GLY A 20 7.35 -7.34 -9.94
CA GLY A 20 7.71 -6.21 -9.08
C GLY A 20 6.97 -4.87 -9.26
N LYS A 21 6.05 -4.73 -10.22
CA LYS A 21 5.58 -3.42 -10.67
C LYS A 21 4.11 -3.14 -10.45
N ASN A 22 3.26 -4.17 -10.33
CA ASN A 22 1.82 -3.95 -10.22
C ASN A 22 1.32 -4.40 -8.84
N LEU A 23 0.48 -3.56 -8.23
CA LEU A 23 -0.22 -3.91 -7.01
C LEU A 23 -1.55 -4.56 -7.37
N TYR A 24 -1.81 -5.76 -6.83
CA TYR A 24 -3.06 -6.49 -7.04
C TYR A 24 -3.73 -6.81 -5.71
N GLY A 25 -5.05 -6.99 -5.75
CA GLY A 25 -5.79 -7.67 -4.68
C GLY A 25 -5.72 -9.20 -4.89
N ARG A 26 -5.02 -9.91 -4.01
CA ARG A 26 -4.88 -11.38 -4.08
C ARG A 26 -5.16 -12.03 -2.73
N GLU A 27 -5.52 -13.31 -2.78
CA GLU A 27 -5.54 -14.16 -1.59
C GLU A 27 -4.15 -14.26 -0.97
N GLN A 28 -4.10 -14.58 0.32
CA GLN A 28 -2.83 -14.72 1.02
C GLN A 28 -2.01 -15.87 0.41
N SER A 29 -0.79 -15.59 -0.03
CA SER A 29 0.06 -16.58 -0.70
C SER A 29 1.54 -16.23 -0.56
N SER A 30 2.41 -17.24 -0.58
CA SER A 30 3.86 -17.08 -0.61
C SER A 30 4.39 -16.52 -1.93
N ASP A 31 3.59 -16.56 -3.00
CA ASP A 31 3.98 -16.07 -4.34
C ASP A 31 3.91 -14.53 -4.44
N TYR A 32 3.43 -13.88 -3.38
CA TYR A 32 3.25 -12.44 -3.34
C TYR A 32 3.88 -11.85 -2.09
N TYR A 33 4.43 -10.66 -2.25
CA TYR A 33 4.79 -9.81 -1.13
C TYR A 33 3.57 -9.02 -0.67
N GLN A 34 3.09 -9.33 0.54
CA GLN A 34 1.82 -8.82 1.07
C GLN A 34 1.98 -8.07 2.39
N GLN A 35 3.22 -7.95 2.87
CA GLN A 35 3.55 -7.22 4.08
C GLN A 35 4.10 -5.84 3.72
N PHE A 36 3.54 -4.82 4.36
CA PHE A 36 3.89 -3.43 4.12
C PHE A 36 4.36 -2.74 5.40
N ILE A 37 5.33 -1.85 5.25
CA ILE A 37 5.83 -0.97 6.27
C ILE A 37 5.19 0.40 6.05
N LEU A 38 4.55 0.91 7.10
CA LEU A 38 4.02 2.26 7.16
C LEU A 38 5.03 3.13 7.92
N LYS A 39 5.46 4.24 7.33
CA LYS A 39 6.37 5.21 7.96
C LYS A 39 5.81 6.62 7.89
N TYR A 40 5.88 7.32 9.02
CA TYR A 40 5.67 8.77 9.12
C TYR A 40 7.03 9.46 9.16
N ALA A 41 7.17 10.61 8.48
CA ALA A 41 8.44 11.34 8.46
C ALA A 41 8.69 12.14 9.75
N ASN A 42 7.63 12.57 10.42
CA ASN A 42 7.64 13.34 11.65
C ASN A 42 6.27 13.26 12.34
N ASN A 43 6.13 13.89 13.52
CA ASN A 43 4.88 13.87 14.29
C ASN A 43 3.74 14.64 13.63
N ASP A 44 4.02 15.71 12.87
CA ASP A 44 3.00 16.48 12.16
C ASP A 44 2.38 15.66 11.00
N ASP A 45 3.22 14.95 10.24
CA ASP A 45 2.79 13.98 9.23
C ASP A 45 1.94 12.87 9.88
N MET A 46 2.32 12.38 11.06
CA MET A 46 1.53 11.38 11.81
C MET A 46 0.16 11.91 12.21
N GLU A 47 0.07 13.13 12.76
CA GLU A 47 -1.20 13.75 13.16
C GLU A 47 -2.12 13.99 11.95
N LYS A 48 -1.54 14.28 10.78
CA LYS A 48 -2.28 14.50 9.52
C LYS A 48 -2.56 13.22 8.73
N GLY A 49 -2.09 12.05 9.19
CA GLY A 49 -2.21 10.79 8.47
C GLY A 49 -1.37 10.70 7.19
N ILE A 50 -0.35 11.54 7.05
CA ILE A 50 0.54 11.59 5.89
C ILE A 50 1.67 10.56 6.07
N CYS A 51 1.67 9.50 5.28
CA CYS A 51 2.60 8.39 5.43
C CYS A 51 3.21 7.94 4.11
N THR A 52 4.23 7.10 4.20
CA THR A 52 4.72 6.29 3.08
C THR A 52 4.40 4.83 3.36
N LEU A 53 4.00 4.11 2.32
CA LEU A 53 3.76 2.68 2.34
C LEU A 53 4.77 2.01 1.42
N THR A 54 5.49 1.03 1.97
CA THR A 54 6.55 0.30 1.26
C THR A 54 6.39 -1.20 1.50
N GLU A 55 6.64 -2.01 0.49
CA GLU A 55 6.69 -3.47 0.67
C GLU A 55 7.86 -3.83 1.62
N SER A 56 7.68 -4.80 2.50
CA SER A 56 8.63 -5.12 3.57
C SER A 56 9.97 -5.75 3.17
N GLN A 57 10.04 -6.50 2.08
CA GLN A 57 11.23 -7.25 1.67
C GLN A 57 12.14 -6.43 0.76
N HIS A 58 11.60 -5.88 -0.31
CA HIS A 58 12.33 -5.12 -1.33
C HIS A 58 12.22 -3.62 -1.13
N GLN A 59 11.34 -3.15 -0.23
CA GLN A 59 11.11 -1.73 0.05
C GLN A 59 10.62 -0.91 -1.15
N ASP A 60 10.05 -1.59 -2.15
CA ASP A 60 9.37 -0.94 -3.25
C ASP A 60 8.20 -0.10 -2.70
N SER A 61 8.12 1.17 -3.10
CA SER A 61 7.06 2.05 -2.62
C SER A 61 5.75 1.74 -3.34
N MET A 62 4.68 1.65 -2.55
CA MET A 62 3.33 1.72 -3.10
C MET A 62 3.13 3.12 -3.69
N GLY A 63 2.87 3.17 -4.98
CA GLY A 63 2.52 4.42 -5.64
C GLY A 63 1.55 4.22 -6.79
N VAL A 64 1.17 5.30 -7.43
CA VAL A 64 0.56 5.27 -8.76
C VAL A 64 1.45 6.14 -9.63
N ALA A 65 1.90 5.64 -10.77
CA ALA A 65 2.69 6.46 -11.69
C ALA A 65 1.90 7.72 -12.13
N ILE A 66 0.56 7.62 -12.17
CA ILE A 66 -0.38 8.71 -12.49
C ILE A 66 -1.68 8.50 -11.68
N ILE A 67 -2.02 9.40 -10.74
CA ILE A 67 -3.32 9.35 -10.03
C ILE A 67 -4.42 9.79 -11.01
N LYS A 68 -5.12 8.83 -11.61
CA LYS A 68 -6.35 9.02 -12.38
C LYS A 68 -7.36 7.97 -11.96
N ALA A 69 -8.63 8.34 -11.89
CA ALA A 69 -9.70 7.38 -11.60
C ALA A 69 -9.68 6.26 -12.64
N GLY A 70 -9.60 5.01 -12.16
CA GLY A 70 -9.57 3.80 -13.00
C GLY A 70 -8.19 3.29 -13.40
N GLU A 71 -7.11 4.02 -13.12
CA GLU A 71 -5.74 3.53 -13.36
C GLU A 71 -5.25 2.64 -12.19
N PRO A 72 -4.48 1.57 -12.49
CA PRO A 72 -3.98 0.67 -11.46
C PRO A 72 -2.87 1.30 -10.62
N VAL A 73 -2.82 0.93 -9.33
CA VAL A 73 -1.71 1.25 -8.42
C VAL A 73 -0.48 0.42 -8.84
N VAL A 74 0.68 1.07 -8.96
CA VAL A 74 1.94 0.47 -9.46
C VAL A 74 3.11 0.76 -8.52
N ALA A 75 4.01 -0.20 -8.33
CA ALA A 75 5.22 0.03 -7.56
C ALA A 75 6.11 1.08 -8.23
N VAL A 76 6.61 2.02 -7.44
CA VAL A 76 7.46 3.12 -7.90
C VAL A 76 8.74 3.19 -7.06
N GLN A 77 9.84 3.54 -7.72
CA GLN A 77 11.15 3.68 -7.06
C GLN A 77 11.21 4.89 -6.10
N ASN A 78 10.37 5.91 -6.33
CA ASN A 78 10.29 7.08 -5.46
C ASN A 78 9.18 6.88 -4.44
N ALA A 79 9.52 7.03 -3.16
CA ALA A 79 8.54 6.94 -2.07
C ALA A 79 7.39 7.94 -2.26
N GLN A 80 6.18 7.44 -2.50
CA GLN A 80 4.99 8.29 -2.59
C GLN A 80 4.37 8.49 -1.21
N LYS A 81 3.95 9.74 -0.97
CA LYS A 81 3.19 10.10 0.22
C LYS A 81 1.71 9.84 -0.02
N TRP A 82 1.09 9.21 0.95
CA TRP A 82 -0.34 8.95 1.03
C TRP A 82 -0.91 9.71 2.22
N GLN A 83 -2.11 10.27 2.07
CA GLN A 83 -2.87 10.80 3.20
C GLN A 83 -3.98 9.80 3.52
N LEU A 84 -3.89 9.17 4.69
CA LEU A 84 -4.87 8.19 5.15
C LEU A 84 -5.83 8.85 6.12
N THR A 85 -7.13 8.82 5.81
CA THR A 85 -8.17 9.31 6.71
C THR A 85 -8.83 8.13 7.41
N MET A 86 -8.70 8.03 8.74
CA MET A 86 -9.28 6.92 9.49
C MET A 86 -10.81 7.08 9.60
N THR A 87 -11.55 6.09 9.09
CA THR A 87 -13.03 6.07 9.13
C THR A 87 -13.56 5.23 10.29
N ALA A 88 -12.82 4.21 10.69
CA ALA A 88 -13.04 3.39 11.88
C ALA A 88 -11.69 2.79 12.34
N PRO A 89 -11.58 2.24 13.56
CA PRO A 89 -10.33 1.59 14.01
C PRO A 89 -9.86 0.52 13.01
N GLY A 90 -8.72 0.75 12.35
CA GLY A 90 -8.16 -0.16 11.34
C GLY A 90 -8.70 0.02 9.91
N PHE A 91 -9.60 0.99 9.66
CA PHE A 91 -10.16 1.29 8.35
C PHE A 91 -9.78 2.70 7.90
N TYR A 92 -9.34 2.83 6.65
CA TYR A 92 -8.81 4.07 6.08
C TYR A 92 -9.35 4.29 4.66
N GLU A 93 -9.51 5.55 4.28
CA GLU A 93 -9.76 6.03 2.91
C GLU A 93 -8.67 7.00 2.43
#